data_AF-A0A1B6KHL0-F1
#
_entry.id   AF-A0A1B6KHL0-F1
#
_cell.length_a   1.000
_cell.length_b   1.000
_cell.length_c   1.000
_cell.angle_alpha   90.00
_cell.angle_beta   90.00
_cell.angle_gamma   90.00
#
_symmetry.space_group_name_H-M   'P 1'
#
loop_
_entity.id
_entity.type
_entity.pdbx_description
1 polymer ?
#
loop_
_entity_poly.entity_id
_entity_poly.type
_entity_poly.pdbx_seq_one_letter_code
_entity_poly.pdbx_strand_id
1 'polypeptide(L)'
;GFEGQAKEVRLDKEDATFVEVIHTNAIPFIPTLGFGLILAYGHVDFYLNGGLRQPLCYLPNVTDIKSIEDLAKIPVETLSNLVSCSHGRSYEYFTEVLKSNCTIWGRLASFPRHLVNAGTAGVLEPLFSSIDKCDEESCTPLGLDTPKFKARGVFAVTTNWSPPYCDTDSEDNNRILKEIKGFVDKTNISNTVRGAISTGSAIAKGAVDQGKAITGEAVDQGKAITGGTVDQEKYITGGVVDQGKAITGGAVDQGKAITGG
;
A
#
# COMPACT_ATOMS: atom_id res chain seq x y z
N GLY A 1 9.29 1.71 22.51
CA GLY A 1 8.89 1.47 21.12
C GLY A 1 9.04 0.00 20.79
N PHE A 2 8.59 -0.44 19.62
CA PHE A 2 8.64 -1.86 19.20
C PHE A 2 9.96 -2.24 18.51
N GLU A 3 10.74 -1.27 18.05
CA GLU A 3 12.03 -1.47 17.40
C GLU A 3 13.00 -2.28 18.26
N GLY A 4 13.65 -3.29 17.67
CA GLY A 4 14.66 -4.13 18.33
C GLY A 4 14.12 -5.03 19.45
N GLN A 5 12.80 -5.05 19.67
CA GLN A 5 12.19 -5.93 20.65
C GLN A 5 12.05 -7.38 20.14
N ALA A 6 11.72 -8.30 21.04
CA ALA A 6 11.45 -9.70 20.71
C ALA A 6 10.27 -9.81 19.73
N LYS A 7 10.26 -10.83 18.87
CA LYS A 7 9.26 -10.96 17.78
C LYS A 7 7.83 -11.05 18.30
N GLU A 8 7.62 -11.51 19.53
CA GLU A 8 6.30 -11.64 20.15
C GLU A 8 5.67 -10.27 20.50
N VAL A 9 6.45 -9.19 20.49
CA VAL A 9 5.98 -7.84 20.88
C VAL A 9 6.07 -6.82 19.74
N ARG A 10 6.47 -7.23 18.54
CA ARG A 10 6.55 -6.37 17.34
C ARG A 10 6.01 -7.14 16.13
N LEU A 11 5.84 -6.46 15.01
CA LEU A 11 5.59 -7.12 13.75
C LEU A 11 6.78 -8.05 13.41
N ASP A 12 6.48 -9.25 12.92
CA ASP A 12 7.43 -10.20 12.39
C ASP A 12 6.84 -10.94 11.17
N LYS A 13 7.71 -11.38 10.27
CA LYS A 13 7.30 -12.15 9.09
C LYS A 13 6.56 -13.45 9.45
N GLU A 14 6.77 -14.00 10.65
CA GLU A 14 6.05 -15.20 11.11
C GLU A 14 4.58 -14.94 11.50
N ASP A 15 4.15 -13.68 11.62
CA ASP A 15 2.79 -13.33 12.07
C ASP A 15 1.70 -13.64 11.02
N ALA A 16 2.08 -13.85 9.75
CA ALA A 16 1.18 -14.19 8.67
C ALA A 16 1.86 -15.04 7.58
N THR A 17 1.06 -15.58 6.65
CA THR A 17 1.59 -16.29 5.48
C THR A 17 2.46 -15.41 4.58
N PHE A 18 2.19 -14.11 4.58
CA PHE A 18 2.98 -13.09 3.91
C PHE A 18 2.84 -11.75 4.65
N VAL A 19 3.95 -11.02 4.76
CA VAL A 19 4.03 -9.74 5.48
C VAL A 19 4.75 -8.76 4.57
N GLU A 20 4.05 -7.71 4.15
CA GLU A 20 4.57 -6.57 3.41
C GLU A 20 4.69 -5.38 4.36
N VAL A 21 5.81 -4.66 4.31
CA VAL A 21 6.04 -3.46 5.12
C VAL A 21 6.42 -2.29 4.22
N ILE A 22 5.82 -1.12 4.50
CA ILE A 22 6.06 0.12 3.78
C ILE A 22 6.71 1.12 4.75
N HIS A 23 8.00 1.40 4.53
CA HIS A 23 8.76 2.36 5.30
C HIS A 23 8.75 3.73 4.61
N THR A 24 8.14 4.71 5.26
CA THR A 24 8.12 6.11 4.79
C THR A 24 8.63 7.11 5.82
N ASN A 25 8.78 6.68 7.08
CA ASN A 25 9.27 7.50 8.19
C ASN A 25 10.17 6.72 9.17
N ALA A 26 11.06 5.92 8.62
CA ALA A 26 12.03 5.05 9.28
C ALA A 26 13.25 5.84 9.82
N ILE A 27 13.01 6.86 10.64
CA ILE A 27 14.06 7.62 11.35
C ILE A 27 13.90 7.45 12.87
N PRO A 28 14.96 7.65 13.67
CA PRO A 28 14.84 7.57 15.12
C PRO A 28 13.74 8.49 15.66
N PHE A 29 13.00 8.01 16.66
CA PHE A 29 11.97 8.83 17.29
C PHE A 29 12.55 10.05 18.01
N ILE A 30 13.60 9.87 18.81
CA ILE A 30 14.32 10.98 19.45
C ILE A 30 15.70 11.11 18.78
N PRO A 31 16.14 12.30 18.35
CA PRO A 31 15.46 13.61 18.42
C PRO A 31 14.61 13.92 17.17
N THR A 32 14.53 13.02 16.18
CA THR A 32 14.08 13.36 14.82
C THR A 32 12.58 13.19 14.55
N LEU A 33 11.82 12.70 15.52
CA LEU A 33 10.38 12.41 15.46
C LEU A 33 9.99 11.51 14.29
N GLY A 34 10.74 10.44 14.09
CA GLY A 34 10.32 9.32 13.24
C GLY A 34 9.42 8.35 13.98
N PHE A 35 8.30 8.02 13.35
CA PHE A 35 7.26 7.16 13.92
C PHE A 35 7.23 5.76 13.28
N GLY A 36 7.98 5.54 12.20
CA GLY A 36 8.09 4.24 11.54
C GLY A 36 9.12 3.33 12.19
N LEU A 37 8.96 2.02 11.97
CA LEU A 37 10.02 1.05 12.24
C LEU A 37 11.19 1.26 11.26
N ILE A 38 12.40 1.16 11.77
CA ILE A 38 13.64 1.37 11.02
C ILE A 38 14.08 0.07 10.35
N LEU A 39 14.10 -1.03 11.09
CA LEU A 39 14.54 -2.31 10.58
C LEU A 39 13.44 -3.00 9.77
N ALA A 40 13.88 -3.85 8.86
CA ALA A 40 13.02 -4.72 8.07
C ALA A 40 12.49 -5.87 8.93
N TYR A 41 11.18 -6.09 8.91
CA TYR A 41 10.51 -7.14 9.67
C TYR A 41 9.54 -7.97 8.81
N GLY A 42 9.39 -7.66 7.53
CA GLY A 42 8.52 -8.36 6.61
C GLY A 42 9.20 -9.50 5.84
N HIS A 43 8.40 -10.11 4.97
CA HIS A 43 8.90 -10.88 3.84
C HIS A 43 9.41 -9.95 2.73
N VAL A 44 8.77 -8.79 2.61
CA VAL A 44 9.11 -7.70 1.69
C VAL A 44 9.00 -6.39 2.46
N ASP A 45 10.09 -5.61 2.47
CA ASP A 45 10.17 -4.32 3.14
C ASP A 45 10.54 -3.24 2.12
N PHE A 46 9.58 -2.39 1.76
CA PHE A 46 9.77 -1.31 0.81
C PHE A 46 10.19 -0.02 1.52
N TYR A 47 11.34 0.54 1.15
CA TYR A 47 11.82 1.84 1.61
C TYR A 47 11.62 2.89 0.54
N LEU A 48 10.51 3.64 0.65
CA LEU A 48 10.09 4.61 -0.35
C LEU A 48 10.90 5.89 -0.21
N ASN A 49 11.55 6.30 -1.29
CA ASN A 49 12.47 7.44 -1.34
C ASN A 49 13.53 7.36 -0.23
N GLY A 50 14.09 6.17 -0.03
CA GLY A 50 15.04 5.88 1.06
C GLY A 50 14.39 5.60 2.42
N GLY A 51 13.06 5.73 2.53
CA GLY A 51 12.24 5.35 3.67
C GLY A 51 12.29 6.28 4.88
N LEU A 52 13.10 7.35 4.84
CA LEU A 52 13.33 8.23 5.99
C LEU A 52 12.31 9.38 6.08
N ARG A 53 12.23 10.18 5.00
CA ARG A 53 11.34 11.34 4.86
C ARG A 53 10.85 11.39 3.43
N GLN A 54 9.56 11.62 3.26
CA GLN A 54 8.96 11.61 1.94
C GLN A 54 9.01 12.98 1.25
N PRO A 55 8.99 13.02 -0.08
CA PRO A 55 8.94 14.27 -0.82
C PRO A 55 7.80 15.19 -0.36
N LEU A 56 8.11 16.49 -0.29
CA LEU A 56 7.22 17.56 0.18
C LEU A 56 6.83 17.49 1.67
N CYS A 57 7.43 16.59 2.46
CA CYS A 57 7.28 16.58 3.91
C CYS A 57 8.44 17.32 4.58
N TYR A 58 8.22 18.60 4.88
CA TYR A 58 9.16 19.43 5.62
C TYR A 58 8.83 19.41 7.10
N LEU A 59 9.82 19.10 7.94
CA LEU A 59 9.67 19.28 9.37
C LEU A 59 9.87 20.78 9.67
N PRO A 60 8.97 21.43 10.43
CA PRO A 60 9.33 22.69 11.08
C PRO A 60 10.60 22.50 11.91
N ASN A 61 11.34 23.59 12.15
CA ASN A 61 12.53 23.59 13.01
C ASN A 61 12.12 23.34 14.46
N VAL A 62 11.81 22.10 14.80
CA VAL A 62 11.64 21.65 16.17
C VAL A 62 13.01 21.21 16.65
N THR A 63 13.72 22.12 17.29
CA THR A 63 15.01 21.83 17.90
C THR A 63 14.80 21.34 19.34
N ASP A 64 15.80 20.63 19.88
CA ASP A 64 15.91 20.32 21.31
C ASP A 64 14.94 19.27 21.88
N ILE A 65 14.44 18.34 21.07
CA ILE A 65 13.73 17.17 21.59
C ILE A 65 14.75 16.16 22.12
N LYS A 66 14.86 16.05 23.44
CA LYS A 66 15.76 15.12 24.12
C LYS A 66 15.02 13.97 24.77
N SER A 67 13.74 14.16 25.07
CA SER A 67 12.90 13.13 25.65
C SER A 67 11.43 13.28 25.25
N ILE A 68 10.60 12.33 25.67
CA ILE A 68 9.16 12.33 25.38
C ILE A 68 8.47 13.52 26.06
N GLU A 69 8.96 13.97 27.20
CA GLU A 69 8.40 15.12 27.93
C GLU A 69 8.53 16.43 27.13
N ASP A 70 9.51 16.53 26.25
CA ASP A 70 9.68 17.70 25.37
C ASP A 70 8.56 17.83 24.33
N LEU A 71 7.85 16.73 24.02
CA LEU A 71 6.71 16.74 23.09
C LEU A 71 5.55 17.59 23.62
N ALA A 72 5.37 17.66 24.94
CA ALA A 72 4.31 18.47 25.55
C ALA A 72 4.50 19.97 25.30
N LYS A 73 5.69 20.40 24.86
CA LYS A 73 6.01 21.78 24.51
C LYS A 73 5.67 22.12 23.06
N ILE A 74 5.33 21.12 22.23
CA ILE A 74 5.03 21.28 20.81
C ILE A 74 3.52 21.48 20.65
N PRO A 75 3.05 22.48 19.88
CA PRO A 75 1.62 22.63 19.56
C PRO A 75 1.06 21.36 18.92
N VAL A 76 -0.14 20.95 19.32
CA VAL A 76 -0.76 19.68 18.88
C VAL A 76 -0.90 19.64 17.36
N GLU A 77 -1.24 20.77 16.72
CA GLU A 77 -1.36 20.87 15.26
C GLU A 77 0.00 20.70 14.57
N THR A 78 1.06 21.24 15.17
CA THR A 78 2.43 21.08 14.67
C THR A 78 2.89 19.63 14.80
N LEU A 79 2.64 19.01 15.95
CA LEU A 79 2.95 17.61 16.18
C LEU A 79 2.16 16.70 15.24
N SER A 80 0.86 16.96 15.06
CA SER A 80 -0.01 16.22 14.14
C SER A 80 0.51 16.28 12.71
N ASN A 81 0.86 17.46 12.20
CA ASN A 81 1.40 17.61 10.84
C ASN A 81 2.77 16.93 10.67
N LEU A 82 3.59 16.98 11.72
CA LEU A 82 4.92 16.36 11.73
C LEU A 82 4.83 14.84 11.64
N VAL A 83 3.94 14.25 12.45
CA VAL A 83 3.64 12.82 12.43
C VAL A 83 3.04 12.48 11.07
N SER A 84 1.97 13.16 10.68
CA SER A 84 1.10 12.70 9.59
C SER A 84 1.76 12.74 8.22
N CYS A 85 2.65 13.69 7.92
CA CYS A 85 3.13 13.84 6.54
C CYS A 85 3.94 12.63 6.05
N SER A 86 5.14 12.40 6.60
CA SER A 86 5.97 11.27 6.13
C SER A 86 5.42 9.93 6.60
N HIS A 87 4.86 9.85 7.81
CA HIS A 87 4.28 8.60 8.31
C HIS A 87 3.04 8.19 7.52
N GLY A 88 2.14 9.14 7.23
CA GLY A 88 0.88 8.90 6.50
C GLY A 88 1.07 8.59 5.02
N ARG A 89 2.20 8.97 4.40
CA ARG A 89 2.51 8.60 3.02
C ARG A 89 2.48 7.09 2.77
N SER A 90 2.73 6.26 3.78
CA SER A 90 2.65 4.79 3.67
C SER A 90 1.29 4.32 3.13
N TYR A 91 0.20 4.74 3.76
CA TYR A 91 -1.15 4.38 3.31
C TYR A 91 -1.54 5.13 2.03
N GLU A 92 -1.01 6.34 1.78
CA GLU A 92 -1.29 7.08 0.54
C GLU A 92 -0.72 6.35 -0.68
N TYR A 93 0.52 5.89 -0.61
CA TYR A 93 1.15 5.10 -1.67
C TYR A 93 0.41 3.78 -1.89
N PHE A 94 0.06 3.07 -0.82
CA PHE A 94 -0.72 1.84 -0.93
C PHE A 94 -2.10 2.09 -1.53
N THR A 95 -2.77 3.18 -1.14
CA THR A 95 -4.09 3.54 -1.67
C THR A 95 -4.03 3.92 -3.16
N GLU A 96 -2.97 4.60 -3.60
CA GLU A 96 -2.77 4.99 -5.00
C GLU A 96 -2.71 3.74 -5.90
N VAL A 97 -1.90 2.74 -5.54
CA VAL A 97 -1.74 1.51 -6.34
C VAL A 97 -3.00 0.65 -6.39
N LEU A 98 -3.98 0.89 -5.51
CA LEU A 98 -5.30 0.25 -5.57
C LEU A 98 -6.30 1.01 -6.46
N LYS A 99 -6.19 2.34 -6.54
CA LYS A 99 -7.20 3.21 -7.18
C LYS A 99 -6.90 3.53 -8.63
N SER A 100 -5.63 3.56 -9.02
CA SER A 100 -5.21 3.93 -10.37
C SER A 100 -4.49 2.78 -11.07
N ASN A 101 -4.14 2.96 -12.35
CA ASN A 101 -3.28 2.02 -13.08
C ASN A 101 -1.79 2.25 -12.77
N CYS A 102 -1.49 2.86 -11.62
CA CYS A 102 -0.17 3.21 -11.16
C CYS A 102 0.45 2.02 -10.44
N THR A 103 1.56 1.50 -10.95
CA THR A 103 2.31 0.44 -10.27
C THR A 103 3.62 1.01 -9.74
N ILE A 104 3.84 0.86 -8.45
CA ILE A 104 5.09 1.27 -7.80
C ILE A 104 5.97 0.04 -7.66
N TRP A 105 7.17 0.07 -8.23
CA TRP A 105 8.08 -1.08 -8.22
C TRP A 105 9.21 -0.90 -7.21
N GLY A 106 9.34 -1.87 -6.31
CA GLY A 106 10.55 -2.02 -5.51
C GLY A 106 11.61 -2.79 -6.28
N ARG A 107 12.85 -2.35 -6.10
CA ARG A 107 14.05 -3.02 -6.61
C ARG A 107 14.87 -3.51 -5.42
N LEU A 108 15.23 -4.78 -5.44
CA LEU A 108 15.95 -5.44 -4.36
C LEU A 108 17.23 -4.66 -4.06
N ALA A 109 17.40 -4.26 -2.80
CA ALA A 109 18.49 -3.41 -2.36
C ALA A 109 19.39 -4.18 -1.39
N SER A 110 20.66 -4.30 -1.75
CA SER A 110 21.70 -4.73 -0.82
C SER A 110 21.91 -3.66 0.27
N PHE A 111 22.50 -4.07 1.40
CA PHE A 111 22.75 -3.16 2.52
C PHE A 111 23.49 -1.86 2.12
N PRO A 112 24.58 -1.89 1.32
CA PRO A 112 25.24 -0.65 0.89
C PRO A 112 24.33 0.27 0.06
N ARG A 113 23.53 -0.30 -0.84
CA ARG A 113 22.60 0.47 -1.68
C ARG A 113 21.47 1.06 -0.84
N HIS A 114 20.92 0.30 0.10
CA HIS A 114 19.91 0.78 1.04
C HIS A 114 20.41 2.01 1.83
N LEU A 115 21.66 1.97 2.33
CA LEU A 115 22.26 3.12 3.02
C LEU A 115 22.41 4.35 2.11
N VAL A 116 22.84 4.16 0.86
CA VAL A 116 22.94 5.26 -0.12
C VAL A 116 21.56 5.86 -0.40
N ASN A 117 20.55 5.03 -0.58
CA ASN A 117 19.18 5.49 -0.82
C ASN A 117 18.60 6.24 0.38
N ALA A 118 18.83 5.73 1.60
CA ALA A 118 18.45 6.43 2.82
C ALA A 118 19.16 7.80 2.92
N GLY A 119 20.47 7.83 2.72
CA GLY A 119 21.28 9.06 2.81
C GLY A 119 20.97 10.10 1.73
N THR A 120 20.43 9.67 0.59
CA THR A 120 20.11 10.55 -0.56
C THR A 120 18.60 10.75 -0.74
N ALA A 121 17.77 10.23 0.17
CA ALA A 121 16.31 10.20 0.01
C ALA A 121 15.86 9.63 -1.35
N GLY A 122 16.57 8.62 -1.85
CA GLY A 122 16.32 8.00 -3.15
C GLY A 122 16.76 8.82 -4.38
N VAL A 123 17.30 10.03 -4.21
CA VAL A 123 17.69 10.90 -5.34
C VAL A 123 18.75 10.25 -6.23
N LEU A 124 19.70 9.51 -5.66
CA LEU A 124 20.74 8.83 -6.43
C LEU A 124 20.36 7.41 -6.85
N GLU A 125 19.18 6.91 -6.45
CA GLU A 125 18.75 5.55 -6.75
C GLU A 125 18.78 5.21 -8.26
N PRO A 126 18.35 6.11 -9.17
CA PRO A 126 18.39 5.84 -10.61
C PRO A 126 19.80 5.54 -11.15
N LEU A 127 20.87 5.94 -10.44
CA LEU A 127 22.25 5.64 -10.83
C LEU A 127 22.65 4.19 -10.55
N PHE A 128 22.02 3.55 -9.56
CA PHE A 128 22.40 2.22 -9.08
C PHE A 128 21.41 1.15 -9.51
N SER A 129 20.18 1.52 -9.87
CA SER A 129 19.16 0.61 -10.36
C SER A 129 18.16 1.33 -11.24
N SER A 130 18.11 0.91 -12.51
CA SER A 130 17.04 1.29 -13.40
C SER A 130 15.87 0.34 -13.24
N ILE A 131 14.65 0.84 -13.46
CA ILE A 131 13.48 0.00 -13.70
C ILE A 131 13.70 -0.99 -14.85
N ASP A 132 14.53 -0.61 -15.83
CA ASP A 132 14.78 -1.40 -17.04
C ASP A 132 15.48 -2.73 -16.79
N LYS A 133 16.05 -2.91 -15.60
CA LYS A 133 16.78 -4.12 -15.19
C LYS A 133 15.95 -5.02 -14.26
N CYS A 134 14.65 -4.75 -14.14
CA CYS A 134 13.76 -5.55 -13.32
C CYS A 134 13.55 -6.96 -13.89
N ASP A 135 13.78 -7.96 -13.07
CA ASP A 135 13.43 -9.36 -13.32
C ASP A 135 12.66 -9.96 -12.12
N GLU A 136 12.30 -11.25 -12.22
CA GLU A 136 11.49 -11.95 -11.21
C GLU A 136 12.16 -12.08 -9.83
N GLU A 137 13.49 -12.01 -9.79
CA GLU A 137 14.30 -12.17 -8.58
C GLU A 137 14.73 -10.81 -7.99
N SER A 138 14.65 -9.73 -8.77
CA SER A 138 15.13 -8.41 -8.39
C SER A 138 14.04 -7.36 -8.20
N CYS A 139 12.81 -7.58 -8.71
CA CYS A 139 11.73 -6.60 -8.59
C CYS A 139 10.43 -7.19 -8.07
N THR A 140 9.68 -6.37 -7.34
CA THR A 140 8.38 -6.71 -6.79
C THR A 140 7.51 -5.46 -6.77
N PRO A 141 6.27 -5.50 -7.28
CA PRO A 141 5.37 -4.36 -7.22
C PRO A 141 4.83 -4.22 -5.80
N LEU A 142 4.57 -2.99 -5.38
CA LEU A 142 3.84 -2.70 -4.16
C LEU A 142 2.33 -2.95 -4.38
N GLY A 143 1.67 -3.64 -3.45
CA GLY A 143 0.21 -3.79 -3.43
C GLY A 143 -0.28 -5.23 -3.21
N LEU A 144 -1.51 -5.53 -3.65
CA LEU A 144 -2.13 -6.84 -3.39
C LEU A 144 -1.47 -8.01 -4.13
N ASP A 145 -0.74 -7.71 -5.21
CA ASP A 145 -0.07 -8.73 -6.01
C ASP A 145 1.34 -9.06 -5.53
N THR A 146 1.92 -8.30 -4.58
CA THR A 146 3.26 -8.54 -4.01
C THR A 146 3.54 -10.01 -3.64
N PRO A 147 2.62 -10.75 -2.97
CA PRO A 147 2.89 -12.15 -2.60
C PRO A 147 3.11 -13.08 -3.80
N LYS A 148 2.63 -12.72 -5.00
CA LYS A 148 2.72 -13.52 -6.23
C LYS A 148 4.10 -13.46 -6.88
N PHE A 149 4.92 -12.49 -6.51
CA PHE A 149 6.29 -12.33 -7.01
C PHE A 149 7.25 -13.17 -6.18
N LYS A 150 8.42 -13.52 -6.70
CA LYS A 150 9.41 -14.37 -5.99
C LYS A 150 10.34 -13.59 -5.10
N ALA A 151 10.80 -12.41 -5.55
CA ALA A 151 11.80 -11.64 -4.83
C ALA A 151 11.35 -11.28 -3.40
N ARG A 152 12.27 -11.38 -2.44
CA ARG A 152 12.03 -11.13 -1.00
C ARG A 152 13.16 -10.29 -0.41
N GLY A 153 12.90 -9.66 0.72
CA GLY A 153 13.86 -8.86 1.47
C GLY A 153 13.60 -7.37 1.37
N VAL A 154 14.68 -6.58 1.35
CA VAL A 154 14.62 -5.11 1.38
C VAL A 154 14.61 -4.56 -0.03
N PHE A 155 13.64 -3.72 -0.33
CA PHE A 155 13.48 -3.08 -1.63
C PHE A 155 13.58 -1.57 -1.49
N ALA A 156 14.34 -0.96 -2.38
CA ALA A 156 14.33 0.47 -2.55
C ALA A 156 13.33 0.85 -3.65
N VAL A 157 12.60 1.93 -3.38
CA VAL A 157 11.52 2.41 -4.23
C VAL A 157 11.70 3.90 -4.44
N THR A 158 11.56 4.36 -5.68
CA THR A 158 11.50 5.78 -6.02
C THR A 158 10.08 6.13 -6.42
N THR A 159 9.59 7.30 -5.99
CA THR A 159 8.26 7.79 -6.36
C THR A 159 8.34 9.19 -6.95
N ASN A 160 7.33 9.58 -7.72
CA ASN A 160 7.08 11.01 -7.98
C ASN A 160 6.79 11.75 -6.66
N TRP A 161 6.95 13.07 -6.68
CA TRP A 161 6.71 13.90 -5.50
C TRP A 161 5.21 14.19 -5.28
N SER A 162 4.38 13.95 -6.29
CA SER A 162 2.93 14.13 -6.29
C SER A 162 2.24 12.96 -7.00
N PRO A 163 0.94 12.71 -6.74
CA PRO A 163 0.17 11.71 -7.47
C PRO A 163 0.12 12.01 -8.98
N PRO A 164 0.11 10.98 -9.85
CA PRO A 164 0.33 9.57 -9.50
C PRO A 164 1.79 9.32 -9.10
N TYR A 165 2.00 8.56 -8.02
CA TYR A 165 3.32 8.41 -7.39
C TYR A 165 4.27 7.43 -8.10
N CYS A 166 3.79 6.65 -9.04
CA CYS A 166 4.60 5.70 -9.82
C CYS A 166 5.63 6.42 -10.68
N ASP A 167 6.80 5.81 -10.76
CA ASP A 167 7.92 6.20 -11.60
C ASP A 167 7.90 5.50 -12.98
N THR A 168 6.83 4.76 -13.29
CA THR A 168 6.66 3.98 -14.51
C THR A 168 5.36 4.33 -15.23
N ASP A 169 5.38 4.27 -16.56
CA ASP A 169 4.18 4.38 -17.38
C ASP A 169 3.56 2.99 -17.67
N SER A 170 2.46 2.97 -18.44
CA SER A 170 1.78 1.73 -18.77
C SER A 170 2.59 0.78 -19.66
N GLU A 171 3.50 1.29 -20.50
CA GLU A 171 4.31 0.47 -21.40
C GLU A 171 5.41 -0.25 -20.62
N ASP A 172 6.10 0.47 -19.74
CA ASP A 172 7.08 -0.11 -18.81
C ASP A 172 6.44 -1.17 -17.93
N ASN A 173 5.27 -0.87 -17.35
CA ASN A 173 4.52 -1.82 -16.54
C ASN A 173 4.18 -3.09 -17.32
N ASN A 174 3.69 -2.95 -18.56
CA ASN A 174 3.36 -4.10 -19.39
C ASN A 174 4.60 -4.91 -19.79
N ARG A 175 5.73 -4.25 -20.06
CA ARG A 175 7.01 -4.91 -20.35
C ARG A 175 7.50 -5.72 -19.16
N ILE A 176 7.62 -5.09 -17.99
CA ILE A 176 8.08 -5.73 -16.76
C ILE A 176 7.15 -6.88 -16.39
N LEU A 177 5.83 -6.66 -16.43
CA LEU A 177 4.87 -7.72 -16.18
C LEU A 177 4.98 -8.84 -17.21
N LYS A 178 5.29 -8.58 -18.48
CA LYS A 178 5.48 -9.64 -19.48
C LYS A 178 6.77 -10.44 -19.24
N GLU A 179 7.86 -9.76 -18.87
CA GLU A 179 9.17 -10.35 -18.57
C GLU A 179 9.09 -11.20 -17.27
N ILE A 180 8.33 -10.74 -16.27
CA ILE A 180 8.20 -11.41 -14.97
C ILE A 180 7.04 -12.42 -14.94
N LYS A 181 5.89 -12.16 -15.61
CA LYS A 181 4.74 -13.12 -15.67
C LYS A 181 5.00 -14.36 -16.52
N GLY A 182 6.13 -14.46 -17.21
CA GLY A 182 6.59 -15.74 -17.78
C GLY A 182 6.74 -16.84 -16.71
N PHE A 183 6.90 -16.47 -15.44
CA PHE A 183 7.24 -17.36 -14.33
C PHE A 183 6.37 -17.18 -13.06
N VAL A 184 5.39 -16.27 -13.07
CA VAL A 184 4.42 -16.15 -11.97
C VAL A 184 3.61 -17.44 -11.89
N ASP A 185 3.67 -18.09 -10.73
CA ASP A 185 3.04 -19.39 -10.49
C ASP A 185 1.53 -19.31 -10.76
N LYS A 186 1.11 -19.94 -11.87
CA LYS A 186 -0.29 -19.93 -12.33
C LYS A 186 -1.20 -20.77 -11.44
N THR A 187 -0.66 -21.49 -10.46
CA THR A 187 -1.44 -22.41 -9.60
C THR A 187 -2.32 -21.71 -8.58
N ASN A 188 -2.16 -20.39 -8.35
CA ASN A 188 -3.01 -19.59 -7.46
C ASN A 188 -3.72 -18.42 -8.16
N ILE A 189 -3.94 -18.50 -9.48
CA ILE A 189 -4.86 -17.57 -10.16
C ILE A 189 -6.29 -18.08 -9.93
N SER A 190 -6.77 -17.90 -8.70
CA SER A 190 -8.19 -17.91 -8.36
C SER A 190 -8.50 -16.59 -7.67
N ASN A 191 -9.23 -15.75 -8.40
CA ASN A 191 -10.11 -14.69 -7.89
C ASN A 191 -9.47 -13.61 -7.01
N THR A 192 -9.10 -12.47 -7.62
CA THR A 192 -8.96 -11.20 -6.88
C THR A 192 -9.70 -10.12 -7.65
N VAL A 193 -10.93 -9.83 -7.24
CA VAL A 193 -11.70 -8.66 -7.74
C VAL A 193 -11.48 -7.48 -6.79
N ARG A 194 -11.28 -6.31 -7.39
CA ARG A 194 -11.01 -5.03 -6.72
C ARG A 194 -12.27 -4.53 -6.00
N GLY A 195 -12.21 -4.42 -4.68
CA GLY A 195 -13.22 -3.76 -3.84
C GLY A 195 -12.59 -2.59 -3.07
N ALA A 196 -13.29 -1.46 -2.99
CA ALA A 196 -12.88 -0.29 -2.21
C ALA A 196 -13.54 -0.32 -0.83
N ILE A 197 -12.76 -0.21 0.24
CA ILE A 197 -13.23 -0.02 1.62
C ILE A 197 -13.09 1.46 1.96
N SER A 198 -14.17 2.13 2.38
CA SER A 198 -14.19 3.54 2.77
C SER A 198 -14.87 3.71 4.13
N THR A 199 -14.15 4.25 5.11
CA THR A 199 -14.68 4.61 6.43
C THR A 199 -14.89 6.12 6.54
N GLY A 200 -15.80 6.69 5.74
CA GLY A 200 -16.22 8.08 5.97
C GLY A 200 -16.74 8.92 4.80
N SER A 201 -16.84 8.40 3.57
CA SER A 201 -17.44 9.16 2.47
C SER A 201 -18.14 8.26 1.47
N ALA A 202 -19.29 8.72 0.96
CA ALA A 202 -20.21 7.97 0.10
C ALA A 202 -19.48 7.27 -1.06
N ILE A 203 -19.74 5.97 -1.23
CA ILE A 203 -19.16 5.15 -2.31
C ILE A 203 -19.97 5.38 -3.58
N ALA A 204 -19.41 6.12 -4.54
CA ALA A 204 -20.09 6.52 -5.78
C ALA A 204 -19.89 5.55 -6.97
N LYS A 205 -19.18 4.42 -6.82
CA LYS A 205 -18.96 3.47 -7.92
C LYS A 205 -18.98 2.01 -7.43
N GLY A 206 -19.89 1.23 -7.99
CA GLY A 206 -20.04 -0.21 -7.74
C GLY A 206 -18.91 -1.04 -8.36
N ALA A 207 -18.75 -2.27 -7.86
CA ALA A 207 -17.85 -3.27 -8.42
C ALA A 207 -18.39 -3.76 -9.78
N VAL A 208 -17.50 -3.85 -10.78
CA VAL A 208 -17.78 -4.46 -12.08
C VAL A 208 -16.91 -5.70 -12.19
N ASP A 209 -17.53 -6.87 -12.26
CA ASP A 209 -16.86 -8.17 -12.44
C ASP A 209 -17.09 -8.72 -13.86
N GLN A 210 -16.06 -9.31 -14.45
CA GLN A 210 -16.12 -10.07 -15.72
C GLN A 210 -15.65 -11.54 -15.52
N GLY A 211 -15.51 -11.97 -14.26
CA GLY A 211 -15.12 -13.31 -13.84
C GLY A 211 -16.24 -14.09 -13.17
N LYS A 212 -15.93 -15.32 -12.75
CA LYS A 212 -16.91 -16.27 -12.23
C LYS A 212 -17.05 -16.11 -10.70
N ALA A 213 -18.19 -15.53 -10.29
CA ALA A 213 -18.73 -15.36 -8.94
C ALA A 213 -18.05 -14.31 -8.02
N ILE A 214 -18.85 -13.34 -7.56
CA ILE A 214 -18.50 -12.37 -6.52
C ILE A 214 -18.69 -13.00 -5.13
N THR A 215 -17.63 -13.04 -4.33
CA THR A 215 -17.66 -13.38 -2.90
C THR A 215 -17.06 -12.22 -2.11
N GLY A 216 -17.90 -11.31 -1.64
CA GLY A 216 -17.49 -10.17 -0.84
C GLY A 216 -18.71 -9.43 -0.30
N GLU A 217 -18.82 -9.34 1.01
CA GLU A 217 -19.86 -8.56 1.69
C GLU A 217 -19.50 -7.07 1.63
N ALA A 218 -20.41 -6.23 1.14
CA ALA A 218 -20.30 -4.78 1.32
C ALA A 218 -20.99 -4.42 2.65
N VAL A 219 -20.21 -4.03 3.65
CA VAL A 219 -20.71 -3.59 4.96
C VAL A 219 -20.50 -2.08 5.09
N ASP A 220 -21.59 -1.30 5.11
CA ASP A 220 -21.57 0.15 5.38
C ASP A 220 -22.12 0.44 6.79
N GLN A 221 -21.37 1.22 7.58
CA GLN A 221 -21.80 1.73 8.90
C GLN A 221 -22.19 3.23 8.83
N GLY A 222 -22.31 3.79 7.63
CA GLY A 222 -22.53 5.21 7.36
C GLY A 222 -23.87 5.54 6.66
N LYS A 223 -23.79 6.43 5.66
CA LYS A 223 -24.93 7.08 5.00
C LYS A 223 -24.99 6.65 3.52
N ALA A 224 -26.10 6.02 3.15
CA ALA A 224 -26.63 5.72 1.80
C ALA A 224 -25.64 5.24 0.71
N ILE A 225 -25.85 4.00 0.26
CA ILE A 225 -25.24 3.43 -0.95
C ILE A 225 -26.07 3.83 -2.19
N THR A 226 -25.42 4.46 -3.18
CA THR A 226 -26.07 4.91 -4.44
C THR A 226 -25.58 4.18 -5.70
N GLY A 227 -24.87 3.06 -5.57
CA GLY A 227 -24.37 2.28 -6.71
C GLY A 227 -24.85 0.83 -6.68
N GLY A 228 -25.53 0.37 -7.73
CA GLY A 228 -25.93 -1.02 -7.89
C GLY A 228 -24.76 -1.93 -8.31
N THR A 229 -24.83 -3.20 -7.92
CA THR A 229 -23.99 -4.29 -8.41
C THR A 229 -24.55 -4.81 -9.74
N VAL A 230 -23.70 -5.00 -10.75
CA VAL A 230 -24.07 -5.56 -12.06
C VAL A 230 -23.26 -6.85 -12.29
N ASP A 231 -23.95 -7.99 -12.32
CA ASP A 231 -23.40 -9.30 -12.71
C ASP A 231 -23.95 -9.68 -14.10
N GLN A 232 -23.08 -10.20 -14.97
CA GLN A 232 -23.46 -10.65 -16.31
C GLN A 232 -23.53 -12.18 -16.45
N GLU A 233 -22.88 -12.99 -15.61
CA GLU A 233 -23.00 -14.46 -15.65
C GLU A 233 -22.54 -15.12 -14.32
N LYS A 234 -23.43 -15.31 -13.35
CA LYS A 234 -24.17 -16.58 -13.13
C LYS A 234 -24.74 -16.65 -11.71
N TYR A 235 -24.14 -16.00 -10.70
CA TYR A 235 -24.63 -15.93 -9.30
C TYR A 235 -23.93 -14.85 -8.46
N ILE A 236 -24.71 -14.06 -7.70
CA ILE A 236 -24.26 -13.24 -6.56
C ILE A 236 -24.49 -14.05 -5.27
N THR A 237 -23.48 -14.19 -4.39
CA THR A 237 -23.61 -14.93 -3.11
C THR A 237 -23.39 -14.06 -1.86
N GLY A 238 -23.39 -12.72 -2.00
CA GLY A 238 -23.32 -11.79 -0.89
C GLY A 238 -24.44 -10.75 -0.95
N GLY A 239 -25.16 -10.56 0.15
CA GLY A 239 -26.11 -9.46 0.32
C GLY A 239 -25.41 -8.14 0.65
N VAL A 240 -26.04 -7.02 0.31
CA VAL A 240 -25.65 -5.69 0.80
C VAL A 240 -26.26 -5.53 2.20
N VAL A 241 -25.43 -5.41 3.23
CA VAL A 241 -25.89 -5.16 4.60
C VAL A 241 -25.65 -3.69 4.95
N ASP A 242 -26.73 -2.90 4.91
CA ASP A 242 -26.77 -1.50 5.32
C ASP A 242 -27.37 -1.37 6.73
N GLN A 243 -26.63 -0.80 7.68
CA GLN A 243 -27.13 -0.44 9.01
C GLN A 243 -27.59 1.04 9.11
N GLY A 244 -27.56 1.78 8.00
CA GLY A 244 -27.90 3.20 7.87
C GLY A 244 -29.29 3.51 7.31
N LYS A 245 -29.50 4.76 6.88
CA LYS A 245 -30.76 5.24 6.30
C LYS A 245 -30.75 5.12 4.77
N ALA A 246 -31.37 4.04 4.30
CA ALA A 246 -31.87 3.77 2.94
C ALA A 246 -30.85 3.39 1.85
N ILE A 247 -31.15 2.26 1.20
CA ILE A 247 -30.56 1.78 -0.06
C ILE A 247 -31.35 2.37 -1.22
N THR A 248 -30.70 3.14 -2.11
CA THR A 248 -31.30 3.55 -3.40
C THR A 248 -30.41 3.05 -4.53
N GLY A 249 -30.57 1.76 -4.84
CA GLY A 249 -29.92 1.08 -5.96
C GLY A 249 -30.24 -0.41 -5.90
N GLY A 250 -31.03 -0.90 -6.85
CA GLY A 250 -31.28 -2.34 -6.98
C GLY A 250 -30.07 -3.04 -7.59
N ALA A 251 -29.81 -4.28 -7.17
CA ALA A 251 -28.94 -5.19 -7.91
C ALA A 251 -29.60 -5.50 -9.26
N VAL A 252 -28.85 -5.39 -10.36
CA VAL A 252 -29.33 -5.80 -11.69
C VAL A 252 -28.50 -7.03 -12.10
N ASP A 253 -29.13 -8.20 -11.98
CA ASP A 253 -28.61 -9.48 -12.48
C ASP A 253 -29.19 -9.74 -13.88
N GLN A 254 -28.32 -9.87 -14.90
CA GLN A 254 -28.72 -10.31 -16.24
C GLN A 254 -28.60 -11.84 -16.42
N GLY A 255 -28.11 -12.56 -15.40
CA GLY A 255 -28.07 -14.01 -15.30
C GLY A 255 -29.28 -14.62 -14.59
N LYS A 256 -29.26 -15.94 -14.41
CA LYS A 256 -30.36 -16.71 -13.80
C LYS A 256 -30.25 -16.73 -12.27
N ALA A 257 -31.13 -15.96 -11.63
CA ALA A 257 -31.60 -16.02 -10.23
C ALA A 257 -30.68 -15.43 -9.14
N ILE A 258 -31.24 -14.43 -8.45
CA ILE A 258 -30.81 -13.93 -7.14
C ILE A 258 -31.32 -14.89 -6.05
N THR A 259 -30.45 -15.42 -5.20
CA THR A 259 -30.84 -16.22 -4.03
C THR A 259 -30.24 -15.66 -2.75
N GLY A 260 -31.10 -15.29 -1.79
CA GLY A 260 -30.74 -14.90 -0.43
C GLY A 260 -31.04 -13.44 -0.12
N GLY A 261 -31.95 -13.19 0.82
CA GLY A 261 -32.27 -11.87 1.36
C GLY A 261 -31.53 -11.56 2.65
#